data_AF-B3M6B2-F1
#
_entry.id   AF-B3M6B2-F1
#
_cell.length_a   1.000
_cell.length_b   1.000
_cell.length_c   1.000
_cell.angle_alpha   90.00
_cell.angle_beta   90.00
_cell.angle_gamma   90.00
#
_symmetry.space_group_name_H-M   'P 1'
#
loop_
_entity.id
_entity.type
_entity.pdbx_description
1 polymer ?
#
loop_
_entity_poly.entity_id
_entity_poly.type
_entity_poly.pdbx_seq_one_letter_code
_entity_poly.pdbx_strand_id
1 'polypeptide(L)'
;MSWQYDIWRRMVRHLRRNYNSIGHAAMTIILLVAALDHAYVRHGCDLLWWRNMVVQEDISALSIMINIAGVKLAIILGLTLFSYVRPAVNSRRFLRQKAEDMPISYVRRRYCRFIVMRLLASLEALIYSPQEEYVHRHMTFCDAVKVIRWDARKLFERNDLQLSLPLHQVLVVEGAVEEALLQEGYAEQLQHLRELDIYRMVYDTVN
;
A
#
# COMPACT_ATOMS: atom_id res chain seq x y z
N MET A 1 2.48 -29.71 11.43
CA MET A 1 1.90 -28.47 12.00
C MET A 1 2.41 -27.17 11.36
N SER A 2 3.59 -27.10 10.73
CA SER A 2 4.07 -25.85 10.07
C SER A 2 3.28 -25.46 8.82
N TRP A 3 2.81 -26.42 8.03
CA TRP A 3 2.11 -26.18 6.75
C TRP A 3 0.82 -25.36 6.87
N GLN A 4 0.00 -25.59 7.89
CA GLN A 4 -1.23 -24.81 8.12
C GLN A 4 -0.93 -23.34 8.49
N TYR A 5 0.14 -23.11 9.23
CA TYR A 5 0.58 -21.77 9.62
C TYR A 5 1.07 -20.95 8.42
N ASP A 6 1.69 -21.61 7.44
CA ASP A 6 2.18 -20.96 6.24
C ASP A 6 1.06 -20.64 5.24
N ILE A 7 0.06 -21.51 5.12
CA ILE A 7 -1.15 -21.25 4.31
C ILE A 7 -1.95 -20.08 4.90
N TRP A 8 -2.17 -20.08 6.22
CA TRP A 8 -2.87 -19.00 6.90
C TRP A 8 -2.15 -17.65 6.72
N ARG A 9 -0.83 -17.62 6.90
CA ARG A 9 -0.02 -16.41 6.65
C ARG A 9 -0.07 -15.95 5.21
N ARG A 10 -0.12 -16.86 4.22
CA ARG A 10 -0.31 -16.48 2.81
C ARG A 10 -1.68 -15.88 2.56
N MET A 11 -2.75 -16.50 3.07
CA MET A 11 -4.11 -15.95 2.92
C MET A 11 -4.25 -14.58 3.57
N VAL A 12 -3.75 -14.40 4.80
CA VAL A 12 -3.77 -13.11 5.50
C VAL A 12 -2.95 -12.06 4.74
N ARG A 13 -1.79 -12.41 4.17
CA ARG A 13 -1.00 -11.52 3.32
C ARG A 13 -1.74 -11.12 2.04
N HIS A 14 -2.40 -12.07 1.37
CA HIS A 14 -3.21 -11.78 0.19
C HIS A 14 -4.40 -10.88 0.51
N LEU A 15 -5.07 -11.13 1.64
CA LEU A 15 -6.19 -10.31 2.09
C LEU A 15 -5.73 -8.91 2.48
N ARG A 16 -4.60 -8.78 3.19
CA ARG A 16 -3.97 -7.50 3.55
C ARG A 16 -3.51 -6.73 2.32
N ARG A 17 -2.98 -7.40 1.31
CA ARG A 17 -2.58 -6.77 0.04
C ARG A 17 -3.76 -6.18 -0.73
N ASN A 18 -4.92 -6.82 -0.65
CA ASN A 18 -6.13 -6.43 -1.38
C ASN A 18 -7.20 -5.78 -0.48
N TYR A 19 -6.91 -5.46 0.77
CA TYR A 19 -7.94 -5.01 1.72
C TYR A 19 -8.63 -3.73 1.22
N ASN A 20 -7.85 -2.84 0.58
CA ASN A 20 -8.37 -1.57 0.08
C ASN A 20 -9.28 -1.79 -1.14
N SER A 21 -8.91 -2.67 -2.08
CA SER A 21 -9.75 -2.99 -3.23
C SER A 21 -11.02 -3.76 -2.83
N ILE A 22 -10.91 -4.67 -1.87
CA ILE A 22 -12.05 -5.40 -1.29
C ILE A 22 -12.99 -4.43 -0.55
N GLY A 23 -12.43 -3.52 0.26
CA GLY A 23 -13.20 -2.51 0.99
C GLY A 23 -13.94 -1.57 0.05
N HIS A 24 -13.29 -1.12 -1.02
CA HIS A 24 -13.95 -0.34 -2.06
C HIS A 24 -15.07 -1.13 -2.73
N ALA A 25 -14.80 -2.36 -3.18
CA ALA A 25 -15.83 -3.21 -3.81
C ALA A 25 -17.04 -3.44 -2.89
N ALA A 26 -16.80 -3.71 -1.60
CA ALA A 26 -17.86 -3.90 -0.61
C ALA A 26 -18.69 -2.62 -0.43
N MET A 27 -18.05 -1.45 -0.32
CA MET A 27 -18.76 -0.17 -0.21
C MET A 27 -19.60 0.13 -1.45
N THR A 28 -19.09 -0.16 -2.65
CA THR A 28 -19.87 0.01 -3.90
C THR A 28 -21.09 -0.90 -3.93
N ILE A 29 -20.95 -2.16 -3.50
CA ILE A 29 -22.06 -3.11 -3.42
C ILE A 29 -23.11 -2.63 -2.42
N ILE A 30 -22.69 -2.18 -1.23
CA ILE A 30 -23.61 -1.65 -0.21
C ILE A 30 -24.36 -0.43 -0.72
N LEU A 31 -23.67 0.50 -1.38
CA LEU A 31 -24.29 1.70 -1.97
C LEU A 31 -25.31 1.33 -3.04
N LEU A 32 -24.99 0.34 -3.88
CA LEU A 32 -25.86 -0.11 -4.96
C LEU A 32 -27.10 -0.82 -4.41
N VAL A 33 -26.93 -1.67 -3.39
CA VAL A 33 -28.04 -2.32 -2.68
C VAL A 33 -28.92 -1.27 -1.97
N ALA A 34 -28.32 -0.30 -1.29
CA ALA A 34 -29.07 0.76 -0.60
C ALA A 34 -29.85 1.66 -1.59
N ALA A 35 -29.29 1.94 -2.76
CA ALA A 35 -29.99 2.70 -3.80
C ALA A 35 -31.17 1.91 -4.38
N LEU A 36 -30.98 0.60 -4.63
CA LEU A 36 -32.05 -0.29 -5.09
C LEU A 36 -33.16 -0.44 -4.04
N ASP A 37 -32.80 -0.62 -2.77
CA ASP A 37 -33.75 -0.73 -1.67
C ASP A 37 -34.53 0.57 -1.46
N HIS A 38 -33.86 1.73 -1.54
CA HIS A 38 -34.54 3.03 -1.48
C HIS A 38 -35.53 3.23 -2.62
N ALA A 39 -35.14 2.86 -3.85
CA ALA A 39 -36.01 2.94 -5.02
C ALA A 39 -37.22 1.99 -4.87
N TYR A 40 -37.01 0.80 -4.33
CA TYR A 40 -38.06 -0.17 -4.07
C TYR A 40 -39.07 0.34 -3.02
N VAL A 41 -38.59 0.80 -1.87
CA VAL A 41 -39.45 1.28 -0.77
C VAL A 41 -40.25 2.52 -1.14
N ARG A 42 -39.64 3.47 -1.88
CA ARG A 42 -40.26 4.77 -2.16
C ARG A 42 -41.17 4.76 -3.39
N HIS A 43 -40.85 3.94 -4.39
CA HIS A 43 -41.51 3.98 -5.69
C HIS A 43 -42.10 2.62 -6.12
N GLY A 44 -41.92 1.55 -5.34
CA GLY A 44 -42.38 0.21 -5.70
C GLY A 44 -41.65 -0.36 -6.93
N CYS A 45 -40.49 0.20 -7.28
CA CYS A 45 -39.73 -0.14 -8.46
C CYS A 45 -38.96 -1.45 -8.28
N ASP A 46 -39.61 -2.59 -8.51
CA ASP A 46 -38.96 -3.89 -8.61
C ASP A 46 -38.21 -4.06 -9.96
N LEU A 47 -37.33 -5.05 -10.10
CA LEU A 47 -36.66 -5.41 -11.36
C LEU A 47 -37.66 -5.62 -12.50
N LEU A 48 -38.88 -6.08 -12.20
CA LEU A 48 -39.97 -6.21 -13.18
C LEU A 48 -40.50 -4.86 -13.67
N TRP A 49 -40.50 -3.84 -12.81
CA TRP A 49 -40.86 -2.46 -13.19
C TRP A 49 -39.82 -1.85 -14.12
N TRP A 50 -38.53 -2.03 -13.80
CA TRP A 50 -37.44 -1.61 -14.68
C TRP A 50 -37.49 -2.32 -16.04
N ARG A 51 -37.76 -3.63 -16.04
CA ARG A 51 -37.96 -4.41 -17.27
C ARG A 51 -39.16 -3.89 -18.07
N ASN A 52 -40.28 -3.59 -17.43
CA ASN A 52 -41.46 -3.07 -18.11
C ASN A 52 -41.25 -1.65 -18.65
N MET A 53 -40.52 -0.77 -17.95
CA MET A 53 -40.11 0.54 -18.51
C MET A 53 -39.29 0.36 -19.79
N VAL A 54 -38.30 -0.53 -19.78
CA VAL A 54 -37.44 -0.80 -20.94
C VAL A 54 -38.22 -1.42 -22.11
N VAL A 55 -39.28 -2.16 -21.82
CA VAL A 55 -40.12 -2.84 -22.83
C VAL A 55 -41.28 -1.97 -23.34
N GLN A 56 -41.77 -1.00 -22.55
CA GLN A 56 -42.94 -0.18 -22.88
C GLN A 56 -42.64 1.21 -23.46
N GLU A 57 -41.42 1.75 -23.34
CA GLU A 57 -41.17 3.12 -23.83
C GLU A 57 -40.94 3.20 -25.35
N ASP A 58 -41.89 3.84 -26.05
CA ASP A 58 -41.55 4.71 -27.17
C ASP A 58 -40.61 5.79 -26.63
N ILE A 59 -39.35 5.72 -27.04
CA ILE A 59 -38.24 6.44 -26.44
C ILE A 59 -38.45 7.96 -26.61
N SER A 60 -39.00 8.61 -25.59
CA SER A 60 -39.12 10.07 -25.54
C SER A 60 -37.75 10.71 -25.38
N ALA A 61 -37.51 11.82 -26.09
CA ALA A 61 -36.23 12.55 -26.06
C ALA A 61 -35.78 12.92 -24.63
N LEU A 62 -36.72 13.10 -23.70
CA LEU A 62 -36.44 13.35 -22.28
C LEU A 62 -35.81 12.14 -21.57
N SER A 63 -36.26 10.92 -21.87
CA SER A 63 -35.71 9.67 -21.31
C SER A 63 -34.26 9.44 -21.80
N ILE A 64 -33.99 9.74 -23.07
CA ILE A 64 -32.62 9.72 -23.62
C ILE A 64 -31.73 10.73 -22.89
N MET A 65 -32.23 11.94 -22.67
CA MET A 65 -31.46 13.02 -22.05
C MET A 65 -31.11 12.71 -20.58
N ILE A 66 -32.04 12.11 -19.83
CA ILE A 66 -31.81 11.64 -18.45
C ILE A 66 -30.78 10.50 -18.42
N ASN A 67 -30.87 9.54 -19.34
CA ASN A 67 -29.89 8.46 -19.43
C ASN A 67 -28.49 8.97 -19.78
N ILE A 68 -28.36 9.91 -20.71
CA ILE A 68 -27.07 10.55 -21.03
C ILE A 68 -26.52 11.30 -19.82
N ALA A 69 -27.36 12.04 -19.09
CA ALA A 69 -26.96 12.74 -17.87
C ALA A 69 -26.49 11.74 -16.79
N GLY A 70 -27.24 10.65 -16.58
CA GLY A 70 -26.90 9.59 -15.64
C GLY A 70 -25.58 8.89 -15.98
N VAL A 71 -25.37 8.53 -17.25
CA VAL A 71 -24.11 7.92 -17.71
C VAL A 71 -22.94 8.87 -17.53
N LYS A 72 -23.09 10.17 -17.87
CA LYS A 72 -22.04 11.17 -17.63
C LYS A 72 -21.72 11.30 -16.15
N LEU A 73 -22.74 11.32 -15.30
CA LEU A 73 -22.58 11.45 -13.85
C LEU A 73 -21.90 10.19 -13.27
N ALA A 74 -22.25 9.01 -13.77
CA ALA A 74 -21.58 7.74 -13.43
C ALA A 74 -20.12 7.69 -13.90
N ILE A 75 -19.81 8.20 -15.10
CA ILE A 75 -18.43 8.31 -15.60
C ILE A 75 -17.63 9.30 -14.74
N ILE A 76 -18.20 10.45 -14.36
CA ILE A 76 -17.53 11.44 -13.50
C ILE A 76 -17.31 10.86 -12.10
N LEU A 77 -18.29 10.17 -11.52
CA LEU A 77 -18.12 9.46 -10.25
C LEU A 77 -17.08 8.35 -10.37
N GLY A 78 -17.10 7.58 -11.44
CA GLY A 78 -16.12 6.53 -11.72
C GLY A 78 -14.71 7.08 -11.85
N LEU A 79 -14.53 8.19 -12.59
CA LEU A 79 -13.23 8.86 -12.77
C LEU A 79 -12.75 9.54 -11.48
N THR A 80 -13.65 10.15 -10.70
CA THR A 80 -13.28 10.74 -9.41
C THR A 80 -12.88 9.65 -8.42
N LEU A 81 -13.67 8.57 -8.27
CA LEU A 81 -13.25 7.38 -7.51
C LEU A 81 -11.93 6.82 -8.03
N PHE A 82 -11.76 6.66 -9.35
CA PHE A 82 -10.52 6.15 -9.93
C PHE A 82 -9.32 7.06 -9.65
N SER A 83 -9.54 8.38 -9.59
CA SER A 83 -8.51 9.35 -9.23
C SER A 83 -8.10 9.28 -7.75
N TYR A 84 -9.04 8.97 -6.86
CA TYR A 84 -8.76 8.66 -5.46
C TYR A 84 -8.08 7.29 -5.30
N VAL A 85 -8.40 6.34 -6.19
CA VAL A 85 -7.90 4.97 -6.13
C VAL A 85 -6.52 4.82 -6.78
N ARG A 86 -6.07 5.70 -7.68
CA ARG A 86 -4.71 5.69 -8.24
C ARG A 86 -3.71 6.36 -7.27
N PRO A 87 -2.98 5.62 -6.42
CA PRO A 87 -2.03 6.23 -5.49
C PRO A 87 -0.75 6.59 -6.25
N ALA A 88 -0.40 5.89 -7.33
CA ALA A 88 0.94 5.93 -7.91
C ALA A 88 1.41 7.29 -8.48
N VAL A 89 0.50 8.13 -8.99
CA VAL A 89 0.90 9.37 -9.69
C VAL A 89 0.77 10.59 -8.77
N ASN A 90 -0.29 10.68 -7.96
CA ASN A 90 -0.46 11.76 -6.98
C ASN A 90 0.30 11.52 -5.68
N SER A 91 0.64 10.27 -5.33
CA SER A 91 1.38 9.98 -4.10
C SER A 91 2.79 10.56 -4.13
N ARG A 92 3.47 10.72 -5.28
CA ARG A 92 4.79 11.41 -5.29
C ARG A 92 4.70 12.88 -4.89
N ARG A 93 3.68 13.62 -5.36
CA ARG A 93 3.51 15.05 -5.02
C ARG A 93 2.99 15.20 -3.58
N PHE A 94 2.03 14.36 -3.20
CA PHE A 94 1.41 14.37 -1.88
C PHE A 94 2.35 13.84 -0.77
N LEU A 95 3.15 12.80 -1.04
CA LEU A 95 4.20 12.33 -0.12
C LEU A 95 5.30 13.38 0.05
N ARG A 96 5.66 14.11 -1.02
CA ARG A 96 6.69 15.15 -0.95
C ARG A 96 6.22 16.32 -0.07
N GLN A 97 4.97 16.74 -0.23
CA GLN A 97 4.37 17.79 0.59
C GLN A 97 4.16 17.33 2.04
N LYS A 98 3.72 16.08 2.26
CA LYS A 98 3.58 15.50 3.61
C LYS A 98 4.91 15.23 4.31
N ALA A 99 6.00 15.04 3.55
CA ALA A 99 7.34 14.80 4.11
C ALA A 99 8.01 16.09 4.61
N GLU A 100 7.64 17.25 4.07
CA GLU A 100 8.14 18.55 4.54
C GLU A 100 7.61 18.90 5.94
N ASP A 101 6.39 18.47 6.29
CA ASP A 101 5.77 18.73 7.60
C ASP A 101 6.06 17.65 8.67
N MET A 102 6.86 16.62 8.36
CA MET A 102 7.09 15.52 9.30
C MET A 102 8.14 15.86 10.37
N PRO A 103 7.88 15.57 11.66
CA PRO A 103 8.85 15.78 12.71
C PRO A 103 10.08 14.87 12.51
N ILE A 104 11.26 15.40 12.84
CA ILE A 104 12.58 14.75 12.66
C ILE A 104 12.61 13.34 13.27
N SER A 105 12.03 13.16 14.46
CA SER A 105 11.96 11.87 15.16
C SER A 105 11.14 10.82 14.39
N TYR A 106 10.07 11.25 13.72
CA TYR A 106 9.26 10.37 12.88
C TYR A 106 10.01 9.95 11.61
N VAL A 107 10.71 10.88 10.96
CA VAL A 107 11.51 10.60 9.76
C VAL A 107 12.59 9.55 10.06
N ARG A 108 13.33 9.72 11.16
CA ARG A 108 14.33 8.72 11.60
C ARG A 108 13.70 7.36 11.86
N ARG A 109 12.62 7.33 12.66
CA ARG A 109 11.95 6.07 13.02
C ARG A 109 11.38 5.34 11.79
N ARG A 110 10.79 6.08 10.84
CA ARG A 110 10.29 5.52 9.58
C ARG A 110 11.42 4.96 8.74
N TYR A 111 12.54 5.68 8.62
CA TYR A 111 13.70 5.23 7.87
C TYR A 111 14.35 3.99 8.49
N CYS A 112 14.56 3.98 9.81
CA CYS A 112 15.02 2.82 10.58
C CYS A 112 14.14 1.59 10.35
N ARG A 113 12.82 1.76 10.44
CA ARG A 113 11.87 0.69 10.18
C ARG A 113 12.01 0.19 8.73
N PHE A 114 12.07 1.09 7.76
CA PHE A 114 12.18 0.74 6.34
C PHE A 114 13.45 -0.07 6.01
N ILE A 115 14.61 0.33 6.50
CA ILE A 115 15.87 -0.39 6.22
C ILE A 115 15.86 -1.80 6.84
N VAL A 116 15.26 -1.97 8.02
CA VAL A 116 15.17 -3.29 8.66
C VAL A 116 14.11 -4.17 8.01
N MET A 117 12.99 -3.61 7.52
CA MET A 117 12.02 -4.37 6.71
C MET A 117 12.68 -4.95 5.46
N ARG A 118 13.52 -4.16 4.77
CA ARG A 118 14.28 -4.64 3.60
C ARG A 118 15.25 -5.76 3.97
N LEU A 119 15.89 -5.66 5.13
CA LEU A 119 16.76 -6.72 5.64
C LEU A 119 15.97 -8.01 5.87
N LEU A 120 14.84 -7.92 6.57
CA LEU A 120 13.99 -9.06 6.88
C LEU A 120 13.46 -9.74 5.61
N ALA A 121 13.01 -8.96 4.63
CA ALA A 121 12.57 -9.49 3.34
C ALA A 121 13.71 -10.24 2.62
N SER A 122 14.93 -9.70 2.64
CA SER A 122 16.10 -10.39 2.04
C SER A 122 16.50 -11.67 2.78
N LEU A 123 16.33 -11.69 4.11
CA LEU A 123 16.59 -12.87 4.94
C LEU A 123 15.53 -13.95 4.72
N GLU A 124 14.25 -13.57 4.65
CA GLU A 124 13.15 -14.48 4.34
C GLU A 124 13.36 -15.11 2.95
N ALA A 125 13.78 -14.30 1.97
CA ALA A 125 14.14 -14.78 0.64
C ALA A 125 15.35 -15.75 0.66
N LEU A 126 16.25 -15.67 1.63
CA LEU A 126 17.33 -16.65 1.78
C LEU A 126 16.84 -17.96 2.39
N ILE A 127 16.00 -17.89 3.43
CA ILE A 127 15.56 -19.05 4.23
C ILE A 127 14.53 -19.93 3.49
N TYR A 128 13.56 -19.33 2.81
CA TYR A 128 12.42 -20.06 2.23
C TYR A 128 12.67 -20.60 0.82
N SER A 129 13.94 -20.65 0.41
CA SER A 129 14.33 -20.94 -0.97
C SER A 129 14.82 -22.38 -1.18
N PRO A 130 14.56 -22.97 -2.35
CA PRO A 130 15.11 -24.29 -2.68
C PRO A 130 16.64 -24.26 -2.68
N GLN A 131 17.26 -25.36 -2.20
CA GLN A 131 18.72 -25.45 -1.98
C GLN A 131 19.57 -25.25 -3.25
N GLU A 132 18.99 -25.46 -4.43
CA GLU A 132 19.70 -25.47 -5.72
C GLU A 132 20.27 -24.10 -6.14
N GLU A 133 19.83 -22.99 -5.52
CA GLU A 133 20.34 -21.63 -5.81
C GLU A 133 20.94 -20.91 -4.59
N TYR A 134 21.31 -21.66 -3.54
CA TYR A 134 21.74 -21.08 -2.27
C TYR A 134 22.91 -20.09 -2.42
N VAL A 135 23.93 -20.41 -3.23
CA VAL A 135 25.13 -19.57 -3.40
C VAL A 135 24.78 -18.22 -4.01
N HIS A 136 23.96 -18.20 -5.06
CA HIS A 136 23.55 -16.96 -5.71
C HIS A 136 22.72 -16.09 -4.76
N ARG A 137 21.77 -16.69 -4.03
CA ARG A 137 20.94 -15.96 -3.07
C ARG A 137 21.70 -15.49 -1.84
N HIS A 138 22.70 -16.26 -1.40
CA HIS A 138 23.60 -15.85 -0.32
C HIS A 138 24.45 -14.64 -0.74
N MET A 139 24.92 -14.59 -1.99
CA MET A 139 25.57 -13.39 -2.53
C MET A 139 24.61 -12.20 -2.57
N THR A 140 23.39 -12.40 -3.07
CA THR A 140 22.35 -11.34 -3.08
C THR A 140 22.02 -10.83 -1.68
N PHE A 141 21.94 -11.72 -0.68
CA PHE A 141 21.75 -11.34 0.71
C PHE A 141 22.95 -10.55 1.25
N CYS A 142 24.18 -10.99 1.00
CA CYS A 142 25.39 -10.25 1.38
C CYS A 142 25.43 -8.84 0.78
N ASP A 143 25.01 -8.69 -0.48
CA ASP A 143 24.91 -7.38 -1.12
C ASP A 143 23.79 -6.53 -0.52
N ALA A 144 22.64 -7.12 -0.19
CA ALA A 144 21.59 -6.43 0.55
C ALA A 144 22.09 -5.94 1.92
N VAL A 145 22.85 -6.75 2.65
CA VAL A 145 23.47 -6.37 3.93
C VAL A 145 24.45 -5.21 3.75
N LYS A 146 25.27 -5.19 2.69
CA LYS A 146 26.16 -4.04 2.40
C LYS A 146 25.37 -2.76 2.16
N VAL A 147 24.32 -2.82 1.35
CA VAL A 147 23.43 -1.68 1.07
C VAL A 147 22.79 -1.18 2.37
N ILE A 148 22.32 -2.08 3.22
CA ILE A 148 21.70 -1.73 4.51
C ILE A 148 22.72 -1.13 5.46
N ARG A 149 23.94 -1.64 5.54
CA ARG A 149 25.01 -1.02 6.34
C ARG A 149 25.32 0.39 5.86
N TRP A 150 25.40 0.60 4.54
CA TRP A 150 25.60 1.93 3.97
C TRP A 150 24.43 2.88 4.30
N ASP A 151 23.20 2.43 4.13
CA ASP A 151 22.00 3.20 4.46
C ASP A 151 21.90 3.48 5.97
N ALA A 152 22.27 2.52 6.81
CA ALA A 152 22.31 2.69 8.26
C ALA A 152 23.43 3.64 8.71
N ARG A 153 24.58 3.72 8.02
CA ARG A 153 25.59 4.73 8.32
C ARG A 153 25.06 6.15 8.12
N LYS A 154 24.21 6.39 7.12
CA LYS A 154 23.57 7.72 6.92
C LYS A 154 22.74 8.20 8.13
N LEU A 155 22.29 7.30 9.01
CA LEU A 155 21.61 7.67 10.26
C LEU A 155 22.56 8.25 11.31
N PHE A 156 23.82 7.82 11.32
CA PHE A 156 24.78 8.11 12.40
C PHE A 156 25.94 9.01 11.95
N GLU A 157 26.35 8.87 10.69
CA GLU A 157 27.47 9.57 10.05
C GLU A 157 26.90 10.36 8.86
N ARG A 158 26.58 11.64 9.08
CA ARG A 158 26.15 12.57 8.02
C ARG A 158 27.33 13.37 7.53
N ASN A 159 27.51 13.44 6.21
CA ASN A 159 28.51 14.31 5.58
C ASN A 159 28.10 15.79 5.70
N ASP A 160 29.06 16.72 5.59
CA ASP A 160 28.82 18.17 5.71
C ASP A 160 27.73 18.68 4.73
N LEU A 161 27.75 18.18 3.50
CA LEU A 161 26.72 18.46 2.48
C LEU A 161 25.33 17.93 2.86
N GLN A 162 25.27 16.87 3.65
CA GLN A 162 24.01 16.30 4.13
C GLN A 162 23.49 17.06 5.34
N LEU A 163 24.34 17.72 6.14
CA LEU A 163 23.91 18.53 7.29
C LEU A 163 23.12 19.77 6.85
N SER A 164 23.43 20.35 5.69
CA SER A 164 22.70 21.48 5.11
C SER A 164 21.33 21.10 4.53
N LEU A 165 21.02 19.82 4.39
CA LEU A 165 19.77 19.33 3.80
C LEU A 165 18.77 18.90 4.89
N PRO A 166 17.46 19.09 4.66
CA PRO A 166 16.43 18.61 5.57
C PRO A 166 16.43 17.08 5.62
N LEU A 167 16.13 16.53 6.80
CA LEU A 167 16.37 15.11 7.07
C LEU A 167 15.59 14.16 6.15
N HIS A 168 14.38 14.55 5.71
CA HIS A 168 13.58 13.76 4.79
C HIS A 168 14.18 13.64 3.37
N GLN A 169 15.08 14.56 2.98
CA GLN A 169 15.82 14.48 1.71
C GLN A 169 17.07 13.62 1.82
N VAL A 170 17.63 13.47 3.02
CA VAL A 170 18.80 12.62 3.29
C VAL A 170 18.37 11.18 3.55
N LEU A 171 17.34 11.00 4.36
CA LEU A 171 16.76 9.71 4.73
C LEU A 171 15.58 9.38 3.81
N VAL A 172 15.89 9.12 2.54
CA VAL A 172 14.89 8.85 1.52
C VAL A 172 14.28 7.46 1.71
N VAL A 173 12.95 7.42 1.80
CA VAL A 173 12.19 6.17 1.83
C VAL A 173 11.44 6.02 0.51
N GLU A 174 11.67 4.91 -0.19
CA GLU A 174 10.96 4.58 -1.43
C GLU A 174 9.53 4.15 -1.09
N GLY A 175 8.57 5.05 -1.27
CA GLY A 175 7.18 4.83 -0.85
C GLY A 175 6.53 3.57 -1.42
N ALA A 176 6.79 3.24 -2.70
CA ALA A 176 6.24 2.03 -3.32
C ALA A 176 6.79 0.74 -2.69
N VAL A 177 8.08 0.73 -2.35
CA VAL A 177 8.73 -0.42 -1.71
C VAL A 177 8.32 -0.52 -0.24
N GLU A 178 8.25 0.61 0.46
CA GLU A 178 7.74 0.64 1.85
C GLU A 178 6.31 0.10 1.90
N GLU A 179 5.44 0.54 1.00
CA GLU A 179 4.05 0.09 0.95
C GLU A 179 3.93 -1.41 0.69
N ALA A 180 4.74 -1.97 -0.23
CA ALA A 180 4.80 -3.41 -0.45
C ALA A 180 5.23 -4.17 0.82
N LEU A 181 6.29 -3.71 1.50
CA LEU A 181 6.79 -4.32 2.74
C LEU A 181 5.77 -4.20 3.90
N LEU A 182 5.03 -3.09 3.97
CA LEU A 182 3.95 -2.89 4.94
C LEU A 182 2.80 -3.87 4.67
N GLN A 183 2.43 -4.06 3.41
CA GLN A 183 1.39 -5.03 3.01
C GLN A 183 1.78 -6.47 3.33
N GLU A 184 3.08 -6.80 3.23
CA GLU A 184 3.62 -8.11 3.59
C GLU A 184 3.72 -8.34 5.11
N GLY A 185 3.54 -7.29 5.92
CA GLY A 185 3.40 -7.37 7.38
C GLY A 185 4.71 -7.23 8.16
N TYR A 186 5.82 -6.90 7.50
CA TYR A 186 7.13 -6.73 8.17
C TYR A 186 7.14 -5.64 9.26
N ALA A 187 6.17 -4.72 9.23
CA ALA A 187 6.04 -3.65 10.24
C ALA A 187 5.77 -4.15 11.64
N GLU A 188 5.00 -5.23 11.76
CA GLU A 188 4.52 -5.74 13.04
C GLU A 188 5.67 -6.37 13.83
N GLN A 189 6.65 -6.94 13.13
CA GLN A 189 7.86 -7.49 13.72
C GLN A 189 8.81 -6.41 14.27
N LEU A 190 8.57 -5.13 13.95
CA LEU A 190 9.47 -4.01 14.23
C LEU A 190 8.90 -2.97 15.19
N GLN A 191 7.81 -3.27 15.89
CA GLN A 191 7.18 -2.31 16.83
C GLN A 191 8.14 -1.86 17.95
N HIS A 192 9.03 -2.76 18.38
CA HIS A 192 10.01 -2.53 19.44
C HIS A 192 11.41 -2.15 18.92
N LEU A 193 11.59 -1.99 17.61
CA LEU A 193 12.89 -1.65 17.03
C LEU A 193 13.33 -0.26 17.51
N ARG A 194 14.49 -0.20 18.16
CA ARG A 194 15.14 1.06 18.57
C ARG A 194 16.30 1.36 17.64
N GLU A 195 16.63 2.66 17.52
CA GLU A 195 17.79 3.10 16.74
C GLU A 195 19.10 2.50 17.29
N LEU A 196 19.18 2.28 18.61
CA LEU A 196 20.31 1.62 19.26
C LEU A 196 20.53 0.20 18.73
N ASP A 197 19.45 -0.54 18.43
CA ASP A 197 19.57 -1.92 17.94
C ASP A 197 20.20 -1.94 16.53
N ILE A 198 19.91 -0.92 15.71
CA ILE A 198 20.55 -0.72 14.40
C ILE A 198 22.01 -0.30 14.57
N TYR A 199 22.29 0.60 15.52
CA TYR A 199 23.66 1.01 15.81
C TYR A 199 24.53 -0.20 16.17
N ARG A 200 24.04 -1.09 17.03
CA ARG A 200 24.72 -2.36 17.35
C ARG A 200 24.90 -3.24 16.13
N MET A 201 23.88 -3.40 15.28
CA MET A 201 24.03 -4.19 14.04
C MET A 201 25.12 -3.66 13.08
N VAL A 202 25.41 -2.36 13.10
CA VAL A 202 26.39 -1.74 12.19
C VAL A 202 27.79 -1.69 12.81
N TYR A 203 27.88 -1.37 14.11
CA TYR A 203 29.14 -1.05 14.78
C TYR A 203 29.56 -2.06 15.86
N ASP A 204 28.64 -2.84 16.44
CA ASP A 204 29.01 -4.00 17.27
C ASP A 204 29.34 -5.19 16.36
N THR A 205 30.38 -5.04 15.53
CA THR A 205 31.17 -6.19 15.10
C THR A 205 32.08 -6.54 16.28
N VAL A 206 31.57 -7.42 17.15
CA VAL A 206 32.30 -7.99 18.28
C VAL A 206 33.63 -8.58 17.79
N ASN A 207 34.70 -8.14 18.45
CA ASN A 207 36.04 -8.76 18.49
C ASN A 207 35.97 -10.24 18.85
#